data_AF-A0A4R3XCX6-F1
#
_entry.id   AF-A0A4R3XCX6-F1
#
_cell.length_a   1.000
_cell.length_b   1.000
_cell.length_c   1.000
_cell.angle_alpha   90.00
_cell.angle_beta   90.00
_cell.angle_gamma   90.00
#
_symmetry.space_group_name_H-M   'P 1'
#
loop_
_entity.id
_entity.type
_entity.pdbx_description
1 polymer ?
#
loop_
_entity_poly.entity_id
_entity_poly.type
_entity_poly.pdbx_seq_one_letter_code
_entity_poly.pdbx_strand_id
1 'polypeptide(L)'
;MQAAFPLLSDTPLERREVMIVTAFSGPGGRDALEMVTRALTEGRLTVDKSIGGKDIITDPPGPYVFRFRYRGRTAEAVIKPGHMKEEFVTLGAKKDKTPEEIARHEELKAEMAYRLLPLPAREVYEAQAVM
;
A
#
# COMPACT_ATOMS: atom_id res chain seq x y z
N MET A 1 3.89 -6.23 -1.22
CA MET A 1 4.31 -7.29 -2.18
C MET A 1 5.40 -8.16 -1.58
N GLN A 2 6.59 -7.63 -1.23
CA GLN A 2 7.66 -8.43 -0.59
C GLN A 2 7.20 -9.23 0.65
N ALA A 3 6.34 -8.67 1.51
CA ALA A 3 5.78 -9.40 2.66
C ALA A 3 4.69 -10.43 2.31
N ALA A 4 3.95 -10.25 1.20
CA ALA A 4 2.74 -11.02 0.90
C ALA A 4 2.95 -12.10 -0.16
N PHE A 5 3.81 -11.88 -1.16
CA PHE A 5 4.04 -12.83 -2.25
C PHE A 5 4.59 -14.19 -1.78
N PRO A 6 5.48 -14.26 -0.77
CA PRO A 6 5.92 -15.54 -0.21
C PRO A 6 4.77 -16.39 0.37
N LEU A 7 3.65 -15.77 0.75
CA LEU A 7 2.46 -16.50 1.25
C LEU A 7 1.62 -17.10 0.10
N LEU A 8 1.87 -16.65 -1.15
CA LEU A 8 1.15 -17.09 -2.33
C LEU A 8 1.88 -18.20 -3.08
N SER A 9 3.21 -18.21 -3.07
CA SER A 9 4.02 -19.20 -3.78
C SER A 9 5.45 -19.23 -3.23
N ASP A 10 6.07 -20.41 -3.22
CA ASP A 10 7.48 -20.58 -2.89
C ASP A 10 8.40 -20.20 -4.08
N THR A 11 7.83 -20.05 -5.27
CA THR A 11 8.51 -19.57 -6.48
C THR A 11 8.03 -18.17 -6.87
N PRO A 12 8.79 -17.40 -7.68
CA PRO A 12 8.34 -16.14 -8.21
C PRO A 12 6.95 -16.26 -8.88
N LEU A 13 6.09 -15.27 -8.62
CA LEU A 13 4.74 -15.22 -9.16
C LEU A 13 4.78 -14.80 -10.63
N GLU A 14 3.91 -15.39 -11.44
CA GLU A 14 3.61 -14.85 -12.77
C GLU A 14 2.86 -13.53 -12.64
N ARG A 15 3.55 -12.42 -12.94
CA ARG A 15 3.02 -11.06 -12.70
C ARG A 15 1.63 -10.84 -13.31
N ARG A 16 1.38 -11.46 -14.49
CA ARG A 16 0.13 -11.35 -15.25
C ARG A 16 -1.04 -12.15 -14.67
N GLU A 17 -0.81 -12.97 -13.65
CA GLU A 17 -1.85 -13.73 -12.98
C GLU A 17 -2.22 -13.15 -11.59
N VAL A 18 -1.52 -12.10 -11.14
CA VAL A 18 -1.78 -11.48 -9.83
C VAL A 18 -3.01 -10.57 -9.89
N MET A 19 -4.03 -10.87 -9.11
CA MET A 19 -5.20 -10.02 -8.92
C MET A 19 -5.04 -9.22 -7.64
N ILE A 20 -5.49 -7.97 -7.64
CA ILE A 20 -5.27 -7.04 -6.51
C ILE A 20 -6.57 -6.36 -6.12
N VAL A 21 -6.89 -6.39 -4.83
CA VAL A 21 -7.95 -5.56 -4.24
C VAL A 21 -7.33 -4.72 -3.13
N THR A 22 -7.59 -3.40 -3.11
CA THR A 22 -7.04 -2.49 -2.10
C THR A 22 -8.00 -1.34 -1.80
N ALA A 23 -8.00 -0.83 -0.57
CA ALA A 23 -8.66 0.45 -0.26
C ALA A 23 -7.78 1.66 -0.59
N PHE A 24 -6.49 1.45 -0.86
CA PHE A 24 -5.54 2.51 -1.13
C PHE A 24 -5.74 3.09 -2.53
N SER A 25 -6.07 4.38 -2.58
CA SER A 25 -6.36 5.09 -3.84
C SER A 25 -5.26 6.05 -4.29
N GLY A 26 -4.17 6.17 -3.52
CA GLY A 26 -3.08 7.09 -3.81
C GLY A 26 -2.29 6.69 -5.06
N PRO A 27 -1.85 7.67 -5.89
CA PRO A 27 -1.19 7.41 -7.17
C PRO A 27 0.11 6.62 -7.03
N GLY A 28 0.97 6.96 -6.06
CA GLY A 28 2.25 6.24 -5.90
C GLY A 28 2.10 4.74 -5.57
N GLY A 29 1.03 4.36 -4.86
CA GLY A 29 0.72 2.94 -4.64
C GLY A 29 0.27 2.26 -5.93
N ARG A 30 -0.52 2.93 -6.77
CA ARG A 30 -0.90 2.41 -8.10
C ARG A 30 0.32 2.20 -8.99
N ASP A 31 1.24 3.16 -9.00
CA ASP A 31 2.48 3.07 -9.80
C ASP A 31 3.32 1.86 -9.38
N ALA A 32 3.48 1.64 -8.07
CA ALA A 32 4.22 0.49 -7.54
C ALA A 32 3.55 -0.84 -7.89
N LEU A 33 2.23 -0.95 -7.75
CA LEU A 33 1.47 -2.15 -8.10
C LEU A 33 1.56 -2.44 -9.60
N GLU A 34 1.41 -1.41 -10.44
CA GLU A 34 1.51 -1.53 -11.90
C GLU A 34 2.91 -1.96 -12.34
N MET A 35 3.95 -1.30 -11.80
CA MET A 35 5.35 -1.60 -12.10
C MET A 35 5.67 -3.08 -11.89
N VAL A 36 5.15 -3.70 -10.82
CA VAL A 36 5.42 -5.10 -10.49
C VAL A 36 4.46 -6.07 -11.19
N THR A 37 3.18 -5.72 -11.37
CA THR A 37 2.14 -6.73 -11.71
C THR A 37 1.45 -6.52 -13.07
N ARG A 38 1.52 -5.34 -13.69
CA ARG A 38 0.63 -4.94 -14.81
C ARG A 38 -0.87 -4.94 -14.50
N ALA A 39 -1.25 -5.08 -13.22
CA ALA A 39 -2.64 -5.28 -12.86
C ALA A 39 -3.52 -4.05 -13.11
N LEU A 40 -2.97 -2.83 -13.18
CA LEU A 40 -3.77 -1.65 -13.47
C LEU A 40 -4.14 -1.61 -14.96
N THR A 41 -3.15 -1.65 -15.86
CA THR A 41 -3.41 -1.57 -17.30
C THR A 41 -4.18 -2.77 -17.83
N GLU A 42 -4.03 -3.95 -17.21
CA GLU A 42 -4.71 -5.18 -17.64
C GLU A 42 -6.00 -5.47 -16.83
N GLY A 43 -6.54 -4.50 -16.08
CA GLY A 43 -7.87 -4.62 -15.46
C GLY A 43 -7.98 -5.62 -14.30
N ARG A 44 -6.87 -5.93 -13.62
CA ARG A 44 -6.79 -6.86 -12.48
C ARG A 44 -6.60 -6.17 -11.12
N LEU A 45 -6.61 -4.83 -11.09
CA LEU A 45 -6.57 -4.01 -9.88
C LEU A 45 -7.94 -3.40 -9.60
N THR A 46 -8.52 -3.73 -8.46
CA THR A 46 -9.76 -3.13 -7.94
C THR A 46 -9.45 -2.24 -6.74
N VAL A 47 -9.92 -1.00 -6.77
CA VAL A 47 -9.92 -0.13 -5.57
C VAL A 47 -11.29 -0.26 -4.90
N ASP A 48 -11.32 -0.95 -3.77
CA ASP A 48 -12.52 -1.15 -2.95
C ASP A 48 -12.31 -0.48 -1.59
N LYS A 49 -13.01 0.63 -1.34
CA LYS A 49 -12.89 1.37 -0.08
C LYS A 49 -13.55 0.65 1.09
N SER A 50 -14.40 -0.34 0.85
CA SER A 50 -15.14 -1.04 1.92
C SER A 50 -14.25 -1.98 2.75
N ILE A 51 -13.07 -2.34 2.24
CA ILE A 51 -12.15 -3.28 2.92
C ILE A 51 -11.14 -2.58 3.84
N GLY A 52 -11.12 -1.25 3.91
CA GLY A 52 -10.17 -0.48 4.71
C GLY A 52 -10.85 0.61 5.54
N GLY A 53 -10.10 1.15 6.49
CA GLY A 53 -10.54 2.25 7.35
C GLY A 53 -10.46 3.61 6.66
N LYS A 54 -11.10 4.62 7.26
CA LYS A 54 -11.15 5.99 6.71
C LYS A 54 -9.76 6.62 6.58
N ASP A 55 -8.97 6.56 7.65
CA ASP A 55 -7.61 7.10 7.72
C ASP A 55 -6.81 6.39 8.82
N ILE A 56 -5.48 6.49 8.75
CA ILE A 56 -4.56 5.81 9.68
C ILE A 56 -4.55 6.45 11.09
N ILE A 57 -5.09 7.66 11.26
CA ILE A 57 -5.08 8.40 12.54
C ILE A 57 -6.23 7.92 13.42
N THR A 58 -7.44 7.85 12.86
CA THR A 58 -8.69 7.58 13.59
C THR A 58 -9.19 6.14 13.43
N ASP A 59 -8.77 5.46 12.37
CA ASP A 59 -9.30 4.15 11.99
C ASP A 59 -8.22 3.25 11.35
N PRO A 60 -7.16 2.89 12.10
CA PRO A 60 -6.06 2.05 11.58
C PRO A 60 -6.56 0.66 11.14
N PRO A 61 -6.04 0.09 10.04
CA PRO A 61 -4.87 0.52 9.25
C PRO A 61 -5.21 1.58 8.19
N GLY A 62 -6.37 2.23 8.27
CA GLY A 62 -6.85 3.16 7.25
C GLY A 62 -6.98 2.48 5.88
N PRO A 63 -6.70 3.19 4.78
CA PRO A 63 -6.78 2.62 3.45
C PRO A 63 -5.61 1.68 3.09
N TYR A 64 -4.63 1.49 3.99
CA TYR A 64 -3.38 0.76 3.71
C TYR A 64 -3.54 -0.76 3.87
N VAL A 65 -4.48 -1.32 3.10
CA VAL A 65 -4.79 -2.75 3.00
C VAL A 65 -4.66 -3.20 1.55
N PHE A 66 -3.94 -4.30 1.32
CA PHE A 66 -3.69 -4.86 0.00
C PHE A 66 -3.93 -6.37 0.00
N ARG A 67 -4.93 -6.84 -0.75
CA ARG A 67 -5.18 -8.26 -0.99
C ARG A 67 -4.64 -8.64 -2.35
N PHE A 68 -3.77 -9.64 -2.37
CA PHE A 68 -3.20 -10.23 -3.57
C PHE A 68 -3.74 -11.64 -3.73
N ARG A 69 -4.26 -11.97 -4.92
CA ARG A 69 -4.72 -13.32 -5.25
C ARG A 69 -3.90 -13.88 -6.40
N TYR A 70 -3.50 -15.13 -6.27
CA TYR A 70 -2.68 -15.85 -7.24
C TYR A 70 -2.98 -17.34 -7.19
N ARG A 71 -3.37 -17.95 -8.32
CA ARG A 71 -3.63 -19.41 -8.46
C ARG A 71 -4.43 -20.04 -7.32
N GLY A 72 -5.52 -19.38 -6.92
CA GLY A 72 -6.44 -19.87 -5.87
C GLY A 72 -6.01 -19.56 -4.43
N ARG A 73 -4.84 -18.96 -4.21
CA ARG A 73 -4.40 -18.46 -2.90
C ARG A 73 -4.61 -16.96 -2.79
N THR A 74 -4.86 -16.50 -1.57
CA THR A 74 -5.00 -15.07 -1.24
C THR A 74 -4.10 -14.72 -0.07
N ALA A 75 -3.44 -13.57 -0.16
CA ALA A 75 -2.65 -12.99 0.92
C ALA A 75 -3.07 -11.54 1.11
N GLU A 76 -3.27 -11.13 2.36
CA GLU A 76 -3.56 -9.76 2.73
C GLU A 76 -2.35 -9.16 3.44
N ALA A 77 -2.02 -7.90 3.11
CA ALA A 77 -1.03 -7.11 3.82
C ALA A 77 -1.64 -5.80 4.30
N VAL A 78 -1.47 -5.50 5.58
CA VAL A 78 -1.89 -4.26 6.23
C VAL A 78 -0.68 -3.54 6.82
N ILE A 79 -0.66 -2.20 6.77
CA ILE A 79 0.44 -1.44 7.37
C ILE A 79 0.45 -1.62 8.89
N LYS A 80 1.64 -1.74 9.48
CA LYS A 80 1.81 -1.73 10.93
C LYS A 80 1.66 -0.30 11.48
N PRO A 81 1.21 -0.14 12.74
CA PRO A 81 1.08 1.18 13.35
C PRO A 81 2.45 1.87 13.49
N GLY A 82 2.43 3.20 13.58
CA GLY A 82 3.63 4.02 13.85
C GLY A 82 4.46 4.41 12.62
N HIS A 83 4.15 3.90 11.43
CA HIS A 83 4.92 4.23 10.22
C HIS A 83 4.53 5.57 9.57
N MET A 84 3.27 5.98 9.75
CA MET A 84 2.70 7.20 9.17
C MET A 84 2.69 8.32 10.21
N LYS A 85 3.37 9.44 9.93
CA LYS A 85 3.28 10.64 10.77
C LYS A 85 1.95 11.35 10.54
N GLU A 86 1.36 11.87 11.62
CA GLU A 86 0.11 12.62 11.54
C GLU A 86 0.20 13.81 10.59
N GLU A 87 1.30 14.58 10.64
CA GLU A 87 1.55 15.71 9.74
C GLU A 87 1.50 15.30 8.26
N PHE A 88 2.09 14.15 7.92
CA PHE A 88 2.06 13.60 6.56
C PHE A 88 0.62 13.31 6.11
N VAL A 89 -0.17 12.69 6.98
CA VAL A 89 -1.56 12.31 6.67
C VAL A 89 -2.43 13.55 6.52
N THR A 90 -2.31 14.50 7.45
CA THR A 90 -3.06 15.76 7.46
C THR A 90 -2.74 16.61 6.22
N LEU A 91 -1.46 16.80 5.91
CA LEU A 91 -1.07 17.49 4.68
C LEU A 91 -1.55 16.69 3.46
N GLY A 92 -1.32 15.38 3.41
CA GLY A 92 -1.77 14.50 2.33
C GLY A 92 -3.25 14.67 1.97
N ALA A 93 -4.12 14.82 2.97
CA ALA A 93 -5.57 15.00 2.81
C ALA A 93 -6.00 16.41 2.36
N LYS A 94 -5.15 17.44 2.53
CA LYS A 94 -5.47 18.83 2.17
C LYS A 94 -5.52 19.04 0.65
N LYS A 95 -6.64 19.56 0.13
CA LYS A 95 -6.82 19.86 -1.30
C LYS A 95 -6.07 21.13 -1.73
N ASP A 96 -6.20 22.20 -0.95
CA ASP A 96 -5.67 23.53 -1.28
C ASP A 96 -4.40 23.80 -0.47
N LYS A 97 -3.30 23.12 -0.84
CA LYS A 97 -2.00 23.32 -0.20
C LYS A 97 -1.33 24.60 -0.70
N THR A 98 -0.69 25.35 0.19
CA THR A 98 0.22 26.44 -0.19
C THR A 98 1.53 25.87 -0.78
N PRO A 99 2.35 26.67 -1.49
CA PRO A 99 3.65 26.23 -1.96
C PRO A 99 4.55 25.67 -0.84
N GLU A 100 4.53 26.28 0.34
CA GLU A 100 5.29 25.84 1.51
C GLU A 100 4.78 24.49 2.04
N GLU A 101 3.46 24.29 2.08
CA GLU A 101 2.86 23.02 2.47
C GLU A 101 3.14 21.90 1.46
N ILE A 102 3.23 22.23 0.17
CA ILE A 102 3.66 21.29 -0.87
C ILE A 102 5.11 20.88 -0.62
N ALA A 103 6.02 21.85 -0.44
CA ALA A 103 7.43 21.57 -0.17
C ALA A 103 7.59 20.72 1.09
N ARG A 104 6.89 21.08 2.18
CA ARG A 104 6.89 20.31 3.42
C ARG A 104 6.36 18.90 3.23
N HIS A 105 5.31 18.72 2.44
CA HIS A 105 4.77 17.39 2.16
C HIS A 105 5.75 16.54 1.33
N GLU A 106 6.50 17.12 0.41
CA GLU A 106 7.59 16.41 -0.30
C GLU A 106 8.73 16.01 0.64
N GLU A 107 9.13 16.87 1.58
CA GLU A 107 10.10 16.51 2.63
C GLU A 107 9.63 15.32 3.47
N LEU A 108 8.35 15.31 3.87
CA LEU A 108 7.77 14.21 4.64
C LEU A 108 7.72 12.91 3.83
N LYS A 109 7.46 12.97 2.52
CA LYS A 109 7.57 11.80 1.63
C LYS A 109 9.00 11.27 1.59
N ALA A 110 9.98 12.16 1.42
CA ALA A 110 11.39 11.79 1.38
C ALA A 110 11.84 11.16 2.70
N GLU A 111 11.52 11.78 3.84
CA GLU A 111 11.83 11.23 5.16
C GLU A 111 11.20 9.85 5.37
N MET A 112 9.91 9.69 5.04
CA MET A 112 9.24 8.40 5.14
C MET A 112 9.91 7.35 4.26
N ALA A 113 10.30 7.70 3.03
CA ALA A 113 11.04 6.80 2.15
C ALA A 113 12.39 6.39 2.75
N TYR A 114 13.19 7.34 3.24
CA TYR A 114 14.49 7.07 3.88
C TYR A 114 14.36 6.16 5.10
N ARG A 115 13.30 6.31 5.88
CA ARG A 115 13.06 5.48 7.06
C ARG A 115 12.54 4.09 6.73
N LEU A 116 11.64 3.96 5.75
CA LEU A 116 10.92 2.71 5.49
C LEU A 116 11.60 1.81 4.45
N LEU A 117 12.26 2.37 3.43
CA LEU A 117 12.92 1.59 2.37
C LEU A 117 14.01 0.61 2.87
N PRO A 118 14.85 0.93 3.88
CA PRO A 118 15.87 -0.01 4.34
C PRO A 118 15.31 -1.13 5.24
N LEU A 119 14.05 -1.01 5.70
CA LEU A 119 13.46 -1.99 6.60
C LEU A 119 13.00 -3.25 5.84
N PRO A 120 13.12 -4.44 6.45
CA PRO A 120 12.43 -5.62 5.96
C PRO A 120 10.92 -5.35 5.84
N ALA A 121 10.30 -5.77 4.73
CA ALA A 121 8.88 -5.49 4.49
C ALA A 121 7.95 -5.98 5.62
N ARG A 122 8.33 -7.05 6.34
CA ARG A 122 7.61 -7.59 7.51
C ARG A 122 7.63 -6.71 8.75
N GLU A 123 8.51 -5.71 8.81
CA GLU A 123 8.54 -4.68 9.86
C GLU A 123 7.62 -3.51 9.52
N VAL A 124 7.28 -3.33 8.24
CA VAL A 124 6.38 -2.28 7.76
C VAL A 124 4.94 -2.79 7.61
N TYR A 125 4.77 -4.02 7.14
CA TYR A 125 3.48 -4.65 6.89
C TYR A 125 3.33 -5.93 7.71
N GLU A 126 2.14 -6.14 8.27
CA GLU A 126 1.68 -7.44 8.72
C GLU A 126 1.02 -8.14 7.53
N ALA A 127 1.39 -9.38 7.24
CA ALA A 127 0.86 -10.11 6.10
C ALA A 127 0.43 -11.52 6.48
N GLN A 128 -0.73 -11.94 5.98
CA GLN A 128 -1.33 -13.24 6.31
C GLN A 128 -1.98 -13.88 5.08
N ALA A 129 -1.98 -15.21 5.04
CA ALA A 129 -2.80 -15.95 4.09
C ALA A 129 -4.29 -15.83 4.51
N VAL A 130 -5.16 -15.63 3.54
CA VAL A 130 -6.61 -15.53 3.76
C VAL A 130 -7.27 -16.68 3.01
N MET A 131 -8.13 -17.43 3.71
CA MET A 131 -8.91 -18.54 3.15
C MET A 131 -10.03 -18.03 2.25
#